data_AF-A0AA43M2V5-F1
#
_entry.id   AF-A0AA43M2V5-F1
#
_cell.length_a   1.000
_cell.length_b   1.000
_cell.length_c   1.000
_cell.angle_alpha   90.00
_cell.angle_beta   90.00
_cell.angle_gamma   90.00
#
_symmetry.space_group_name_H-M   'P 1'
#
loop_
_entity.id
_entity.type
_entity.pdbx_description
1 polymer ?
#
loop_
_entity_poly.entity_id
_entity_poly.type
_entity_poly.pdbx_seq_one_letter_code
_entity_poly.pdbx_strand_id
1 'polypeptide(L)' 'MFPGFHGTDLAARAGYPLITVPAGYAADGIITPGGYTTKGPHGVTFSGTAFSEPVLLRNAYGFEQAARRRIPPCLS' A
#
# COMPACT_ATOMS: atom_id res chain seq x y z
N MET A 1 3.90 -2.19 11.55
CA MET A 1 3.55 -2.56 10.16
C MET A 1 2.31 -3.42 10.23
N PHE A 2 1.22 -3.03 9.56
CA PHE A 2 -0.04 -3.77 9.56
C PHE A 2 -0.31 -4.29 8.13
N PRO A 3 -0.78 -5.53 7.95
CA PRO A 3 -1.16 -6.03 6.62
C PRO A 3 -2.47 -5.36 6.15
N GLY A 4 -2.57 -5.05 4.85
CA GLY A 4 -3.79 -4.47 4.26
C GLY A 4 -4.14 -3.06 4.78
N PHE A 5 -5.43 -2.75 4.85
CA PHE A 5 -5.94 -1.43 5.29
C PHE A 5 -6.10 -1.31 6.82
N HIS A 6 -5.79 -2.35 7.60
CA HIS A 6 -6.12 -2.37 9.03
C HIS A 6 -5.41 -1.29 9.86
N GLY A 7 -4.27 -0.77 9.40
CA GLY A 7 -3.56 0.33 10.05
C GLY A 7 -4.06 1.74 9.65
N THR A 8 -4.90 1.86 8.62
CA THR A 8 -5.29 3.18 8.08
C THR A 8 -6.34 3.87 8.95
N ASP A 9 -7.21 3.12 9.61
CA ASP A 9 -8.28 3.70 10.45
C ASP A 9 -7.71 4.47 11.65
N LEU A 10 -6.73 3.89 12.37
CA LEU A 10 -6.08 4.55 13.50
C LEU A 10 -5.34 5.82 13.08
N ALA A 11 -4.59 5.76 11.98
CA ALA A 11 -3.85 6.91 11.46
C ALA A 11 -4.80 8.01 10.94
N ALA A 12 -5.90 7.64 10.27
CA ALA A 12 -6.91 8.59 9.79
C ALA A 12 -7.58 9.33 10.95
N ARG A 13 -7.94 8.61 12.03
CA ARG A 13 -8.52 9.22 13.24
C ARG A 13 -7.53 10.14 13.97
N ALA A 14 -6.24 9.83 13.92
CA ALA A 14 -5.17 10.68 14.47
C ALA A 14 -4.77 11.86 13.56
N GLY A 15 -5.30 11.95 12.33
CA GLY A 15 -4.92 12.97 11.36
C GLY A 15 -3.50 12.79 10.80
N TYR A 16 -2.99 11.57 10.77
CA TYR A 16 -1.65 11.26 10.28
C TYR A 16 -1.65 10.99 8.78
N PRO A 17 -0.63 11.47 8.04
CA PRO A 17 -0.56 11.29 6.60
C PRO A 17 -0.26 9.83 6.26
N LEU A 18 -0.91 9.33 5.22
CA LEU A 18 -0.77 7.99 4.68
C LEU A 18 -0.40 8.05 3.20
N ILE A 19 0.46 7.14 2.74
CA ILE A 19 0.72 6.95 1.30
C ILE A 19 0.83 5.46 0.98
N THR A 20 0.09 5.03 -0.04
CA THR A 20 0.15 3.67 -0.57
C THR A 20 0.91 3.66 -1.89
N VAL A 21 1.90 2.78 -2.01
CA VAL A 21 2.70 2.57 -3.23
C VAL A 21 2.65 1.12 -3.69
N PRO A 22 2.84 0.83 -5.00
CA PRO A 22 2.79 -0.54 -5.51
C PRO A 22 3.87 -1.42 -4.89
N ALA A 23 3.46 -2.56 -4.32
CA ALA A 23 4.35 -3.56 -3.72
C ALA A 23 4.47 -4.83 -4.57
N GLY A 24 3.59 -5.02 -5.56
CA GLY A 24 3.68 -6.12 -6.51
C GLY A 24 2.32 -6.58 -7.01
N TYR A 25 2.34 -7.74 -7.67
CA TYR A 25 1.15 -8.41 -8.17
C TYR A 25 1.21 -9.88 -7.76
N ALA A 26 0.15 -10.37 -7.15
CA ALA A 26 -0.03 -11.78 -6.84
C ALA A 26 -0.71 -12.46 -8.02
N ALA A 27 0.02 -13.33 -8.73
CA ALA A 27 -0.52 -14.10 -9.86
C ALA A 27 -1.57 -15.13 -9.42
N ASP A 28 -1.35 -15.68 -8.23
CA ASP A 28 -2.21 -16.63 -7.55
C ASP A 28 -2.69 -16.04 -6.22
N GLY A 29 -3.83 -16.54 -5.73
CA GLY A 29 -4.41 -16.10 -4.48
C GLY A 29 -5.49 -17.06 -3.98
N ILE A 30 -5.94 -16.82 -2.76
CA ILE A 30 -7.02 -17.58 -2.13
C ILE A 30 -8.28 -16.73 -2.04
N ILE A 31 -9.44 -17.38 -1.89
CA ILE A 31 -10.66 -16.70 -1.48
C ILE A 31 -10.63 -16.59 0.05
N THR A 32 -10.64 -15.34 0.54
CA THR A 32 -10.71 -15.06 1.97
C THR A 32 -12.08 -15.48 2.53
N PRO A 33 -12.21 -15.71 3.86
CA PRO A 33 -13.50 -15.99 4.48
C PRO A 33 -14.58 -14.92 4.22
N GLY A 34 -14.16 -13.69 3.91
CA GLY A 34 -15.05 -12.58 3.51
C GLY A 34 -15.48 -12.59 2.04
N GLY A 35 -15.08 -13.59 1.25
CA GLY A 35 -15.48 -13.75 -0.15
C GLY A 35 -14.61 -13.02 -1.19
N TYR A 36 -13.57 -12.30 -0.76
CA TYR A 36 -12.68 -11.57 -1.67
C TYR A 36 -11.43 -12.39 -2.04
N THR A 37 -10.94 -12.24 -3.27
CA THR A 37 -9.71 -12.89 -3.73
C THR A 37 -8.47 -12.12 -3.29
N THR A 38 -7.41 -12.83 -2.90
CA THR A 38 -6.07 -12.25 -2.69
C THR A 38 -5.22 -12.24 -3.96
N LYS A 39 -5.78 -12.61 -5.13
CA LYS A 39 -5.10 -12.45 -6.42
C LYS A 39 -5.17 -10.99 -6.87
N GLY A 40 -4.11 -10.47 -7.48
CA GLY A 40 -4.11 -9.15 -8.09
C GLY A 40 -3.05 -8.18 -7.54
N PRO A 41 -3.18 -6.88 -7.82
CA PRO A 41 -2.21 -5.87 -7.40
C PRO A 41 -2.24 -5.67 -5.88
N HIS A 42 -1.06 -5.59 -5.27
CA HIS A 42 -0.89 -5.32 -3.85
C HIS A 42 -0.09 -4.04 -3.65
N GLY A 43 -0.54 -3.22 -2.71
CA GLY A 43 0.17 -2.02 -2.25
C GLY A 43 0.76 -2.22 -0.85
N VAL A 44 1.76 -1.40 -0.53
CA VAL A 44 2.23 -1.19 0.84
C VAL A 44 1.89 0.23 1.25
N THR A 45 1.34 0.40 2.46
CA THR A 45 0.99 1.70 3.00
C THR A 45 2.00 2.13 4.07
N PHE A 46 2.57 3.30 3.88
CA PHE A 46 3.39 3.98 4.88
C PHE A 46 2.54 4.98 5.65
N SER A 47 2.82 5.12 6.94
CA SER A 47 2.21 6.12 7.81
C SER A 47 3.28 7.05 8.33
N GLY A 48 3.05 8.35 8.21
CA GLY A 48 3.87 9.40 8.81
C GLY A 48 3.30 9.87 10.14
N THR A 49 4.05 10.68 10.86
CA THR A 49 3.52 11.48 11.98
C THR A 49 2.86 12.76 11.46
N ALA A 50 2.19 13.52 12.34
CA ALA A 50 1.60 14.81 11.96
C ALA A 50 2.59 15.71 11.20
N PHE A 51 2.14 16.31 10.10
CA PHE A 51 2.87 17.27 9.25
C PHE A 51 4.21 16.76 8.67
N SER A 52 4.33 15.43 8.50
CA SER A 52 5.56 14.79 8.00
C SER A 52 5.50 14.38 6.52
N GLU A 53 4.58 14.95 5.74
CA GLU A 53 4.38 14.65 4.32
C GLU A 53 5.68 14.69 3.48
N PRO A 54 6.60 15.65 3.66
CA PRO A 54 7.85 15.66 2.88
C PRO A 54 8.75 14.45 3.13
N VAL A 55 8.80 13.96 4.37
CA VAL A 55 9.57 12.76 4.74
C VAL A 55 8.86 11.52 4.23
N LEU A 56 7.54 11.47 4.38
CA LEU A 56 6.70 10.36 3.91
C LEU A 56 6.83 10.17 2.39
N LEU A 57 6.78 11.27 1.63
CA LEU A 57 6.97 11.26 0.17
C LEU A 57 8.37 10.78 -0.22
N ARG A 58 9.42 11.22 0.48
CA ARG A 58 10.80 10.80 0.22
C ARG A 58 10.97 9.29 0.44
N ASN A 59 10.38 8.76 1.51
CA ASN A 59 10.43 7.32 1.81
C ASN A 59 9.64 6.50 0.79
N ALA A 60 8.43 6.93 0.45
CA ALA A 60 7.61 6.28 -0.56
C ALA A 60 8.29 6.26 -1.93
N TYR A 61 8.88 7.39 -2.34
CA TYR A 61 9.66 7.48 -3.57
C TYR A 61 10.88 6.56 -3.54
N GLY A 62 11.66 6.56 -2.44
CA GLY A 62 12.81 5.66 -2.29
C GLY A 62 12.42 4.18 -2.39
N PHE A 63 11.30 3.80 -1.77
CA PHE A 63 10.75 2.46 -1.90
C PHE A 63 10.33 2.15 -3.34
N GLU A 64 9.59 3.04 -4.01
CA GLU A 64 9.13 2.82 -5.38
C GLU A 64 10.30 2.63 -6.35
N GLN A 65 11.35 3.46 -6.23
CA GLN A 65 12.54 3.38 -7.08
C GLN A 65 13.37 2.12 -6.82
N ALA A 66 13.44 1.66 -5.56
CA ALA A 66 14.13 0.42 -5.23
C ALA A 66 13.34 -0.82 -5.69
N ALA A 67 12.04 -0.82 -5.44
CA ALA A 67 11.17 -1.98 -5.63
C ALA A 67 10.77 -2.19 -7.10
N ARG A 68 10.50 -1.10 -7.85
CA ARG A 68 10.07 -1.11 -9.27
C ARG A 68 8.92 -2.08 -9.55
N ARG A 69 7.91 -2.09 -8.67
CA ARG A 69 6.80 -3.05 -8.68
C ARG A 69 5.51 -2.56 -9.34
N ARG A 70 5.54 -1.38 -9.95
CA ARG A 70 4.40 -0.87 -10.72
C ARG A 70 4.29 -1.63 -12.04
N ILE A 71 3.21 -2.37 -12.21
CA ILE A 71 2.91 -3.15 -13.42
C ILE A 71 1.68 -2.53 -14.09
N PRO A 72 1.75 -2.11 -15.37
CA PRO A 72 0.60 -1.64 -16.11
C PRO A 72 -0.50 -2.73 -16.18
N PRO A 73 -1.79 -2.38 -16.06
CA PRO A 73 -2.86 -3.36 -16.21
C PRO A 73 -2.94 -3.84 -17.66
N CYS A 74 -3.17 -5.14 -17.85
CA CYS A 74 -3.59 -5.69 -19.14
C CYS A 74 -5.10 -5.47 -19.29
N LEU A 75 -5.50 -4.58 -20.20
CA LEU A 75 -6.89 -4.38 -20.59
C LEU A 75 -7.16 -5.30 -21.78
N SER A 76 -8.05 -6.27 -21.63
CA SER A 76 -8.46 -7.22 -22.66
C SER A 76 -9.98 -7.25 -22.73
#